data_AF-V2Y4P1-F1
#
_entry.id   AF-V2Y4P1-F1
#
_cell.length_a   1.000
_cell.length_b   1.000
_cell.length_c   1.000
_cell.angle_alpha   90.00
_cell.angle_beta   90.00
_cell.angle_gamma   90.00
#
_symmetry.space_group_name_H-M   'P 1'
#
loop_
_entity.id
_entity.type
_entity.pdbx_description
1 polymer ?
#
loop_
_entity_poly.entity_id
_entity_poly.type
_entity_poly.pdbx_seq_one_letter_code
_entity_poly.pdbx_strand_id
1 'polypeptide(L)'
;MPFYDKIKETAVIYMARPKKYKIELTDNELKILKSVIRKNKTSKTIRCRCQIIIDLDEVHGKVFTYEQSAKSIGVCLATVTNTVKKYFEGGIDAVTEFKRNVNSDNARRVLDGRAEARIIELACGPVPEGHSRWTIRLLAEKSKIVLDTPVSREAIRRALKKTNFDLTKTTTGASPQKMMPNL
;
A
#
# COMPACT_ATOMS: atom_id res chain seq x y z
N MET A 1 55.54 -30.99 5.87
CA MET A 1 54.28 -30.20 5.90
C MET A 1 53.62 -30.22 4.52
N PRO A 2 52.64 -31.12 4.26
CA PRO A 2 51.87 -31.11 3.02
C PRO A 2 50.36 -31.16 3.32
N PHE A 3 49.82 -30.14 4.01
CA PHE A 3 48.39 -30.09 4.36
C PHE A 3 47.63 -28.97 3.62
N TYR A 4 48.33 -28.04 2.96
CA TYR A 4 47.72 -26.84 2.36
C TYR A 4 47.43 -26.90 0.86
N ASP A 5 47.89 -27.93 0.14
CA ASP A 5 47.67 -28.04 -1.32
C ASP A 5 46.42 -28.83 -1.72
N LYS A 6 45.71 -29.45 -0.76
CA LYS A 6 44.48 -30.25 -1.02
C LYS A 6 43.16 -29.49 -0.91
N ILE A 7 43.17 -28.17 -0.73
CA ILE A 7 41.94 -27.35 -0.64
C ILE A 7 41.55 -26.75 -2.01
N LYS A 8 42.36 -26.97 -3.07
CA LYS A 8 42.08 -26.45 -4.42
C LYS A 8 41.24 -27.39 -5.31
N GLU A 9 40.62 -28.42 -4.75
CA GLU A 9 39.93 -29.45 -5.56
C GLU A 9 38.48 -29.72 -5.11
N THR A 10 37.80 -28.72 -4.57
CA THR A 10 36.32 -28.70 -4.49
C THR A 10 35.80 -27.28 -4.70
N ALA A 11 36.22 -26.65 -5.80
CA ALA A 11 35.35 -25.65 -6.40
C ALA A 11 34.12 -26.41 -6.91
N VAL A 12 33.12 -26.55 -6.04
CA VAL A 12 31.76 -26.85 -6.46
C VAL A 12 31.46 -25.80 -7.53
N ILE A 13 31.56 -26.21 -8.79
CA ILE A 13 31.06 -25.45 -9.92
C ILE A 13 29.58 -25.33 -9.61
N TYR A 14 29.20 -24.22 -8.99
CA TYR A 14 27.81 -23.85 -8.78
C TYR A 14 27.27 -23.68 -10.20
N MET A 15 26.76 -24.76 -10.79
CA MET A 15 26.11 -24.71 -12.08
C MET A 15 25.03 -23.65 -11.91
N ALA A 16 25.23 -22.51 -12.57
CA ALA A 16 24.34 -21.38 -12.49
C ALA A 16 22.95 -21.91 -12.81
N ARG A 17 22.06 -21.89 -11.80
CA ARG A 17 20.71 -22.43 -11.93
C ARG A 17 20.09 -21.80 -13.18
N PRO A 18 19.61 -22.60 -14.15
CA PRO A 18 19.20 -22.07 -15.44
C PRO A 18 18.17 -20.96 -15.24
N LYS A 19 18.33 -19.84 -15.97
CA LYS A 19 17.38 -18.72 -15.93
C LYS A 19 15.99 -19.27 -16.28
N LYS A 20 15.12 -19.33 -15.27
CA LYS A 20 13.75 -19.85 -15.43
C LYS A 20 12.87 -18.95 -16.30
N TYR A 21 13.28 -17.70 -16.49
CA TYR A 21 12.46 -16.61 -16.98
C TYR A 21 13.26 -15.77 -17.98
N LYS A 22 12.81 -15.71 -19.24
CA LYS A 22 13.35 -14.85 -20.31
C LYS A 22 12.45 -13.64 -20.53
N ILE A 23 12.93 -12.44 -20.24
CA ILE A 23 12.14 -11.23 -20.40
C ILE A 23 12.34 -10.72 -21.82
N GLU A 24 11.27 -10.69 -22.59
CA GLU A 24 11.20 -10.08 -23.92
C GLU A 24 10.13 -8.99 -23.85
N LEU A 25 10.56 -7.72 -23.88
CA LEU A 25 9.62 -6.60 -23.90
C LEU A 25 9.22 -6.29 -25.34
N THR A 26 7.99 -5.83 -25.53
CA THR A 26 7.62 -5.13 -26.77
C THR A 26 7.96 -3.64 -26.69
N ASP A 27 8.04 -2.95 -27.84
CA ASP A 27 8.35 -1.51 -27.88
C ASP A 27 7.36 -0.66 -27.06
N ASN A 28 6.08 -1.06 -27.07
CA ASN A 28 5.03 -0.39 -26.31
C ASN A 28 5.25 -0.53 -24.80
N GLU A 29 5.61 -1.73 -24.37
CA GLU A 29 5.89 -2.06 -22.98
C GLU A 29 7.11 -1.31 -22.44
N LEU A 30 8.19 -1.29 -23.23
CA LEU A 30 9.39 -0.52 -22.93
C LEU A 30 9.09 0.98 -22.79
N LYS A 31 8.24 1.52 -23.68
CA LYS A 31 7.81 2.92 -23.63
C LYS A 31 7.01 3.22 -22.37
N ILE A 32 6.13 2.31 -21.95
CA ILE A 32 5.36 2.44 -20.70
C ILE A 32 6.29 2.44 -19.49
N LEU A 33 7.21 1.48 -19.38
CA LEU A 33 8.13 1.39 -18.24
C LEU A 33 9.03 2.64 -18.13
N LYS A 34 9.57 3.12 -19.26
CA LYS A 34 10.35 4.37 -19.31
C LYS A 34 9.53 5.59 -18.90
N SER A 35 8.26 5.67 -19.31
CA SER A 35 7.34 6.73 -18.90
C SER A 35 7.09 6.71 -17.39
N VAL A 36 6.86 5.53 -16.81
CA VAL A 36 6.65 5.35 -15.36
C VAL A 36 7.87 5.80 -14.56
N ILE A 37 9.08 5.48 -15.02
CA ILE A 37 10.33 5.93 -14.38
C ILE A 37 10.47 7.45 -14.44
N ARG A 38 10.11 8.11 -15.54
CA ARG A 38 10.25 9.58 -15.67
C ARG A 38 9.25 10.37 -14.82
N LYS A 39 8.12 9.78 -14.43
CA LYS A 39 7.13 10.45 -13.58
C LYS A 39 7.69 10.73 -12.18
N ASN A 40 7.58 11.98 -11.72
CA ASN A 40 8.06 12.42 -10.40
C ASN A 40 7.28 11.82 -9.23
N LYS A 41 6.01 11.45 -9.42
CA LYS A 41 5.15 10.85 -8.37
C LYS A 41 5.33 9.34 -8.21
N THR A 42 6.23 8.71 -8.97
CA THR A 42 6.46 7.27 -8.92
C THR A 42 7.30 6.88 -7.70
N SER A 43 6.78 5.96 -6.88
CA SER A 43 7.50 5.44 -5.72
C SER A 43 8.84 4.79 -6.09
N LYS A 44 9.82 4.82 -5.18
CA LYS A 44 11.12 4.16 -5.35
C LYS A 44 10.98 2.67 -5.70
N THR A 45 10.05 1.96 -5.06
CA THR A 45 9.82 0.53 -5.32
C THR A 45 9.35 0.28 -6.76
N ILE A 46 8.37 1.03 -7.26
CA ILE A 46 7.91 0.88 -8.65
C ILE A 46 9.03 1.22 -9.61
N ARG A 47 9.78 2.29 -9.35
CA ARG A 47 10.94 2.70 -10.17
C ARG A 47 11.98 1.57 -10.25
N CYS A 48 12.37 1.00 -9.11
CA CYS A 48 13.32 -0.11 -9.06
C CYS A 48 12.79 -1.33 -9.82
N ARG A 49 11.51 -1.69 -9.66
CA ARG A 49 10.96 -2.84 -10.39
C ARG A 49 10.96 -2.62 -11.91
N CYS A 50 10.55 -1.44 -12.36
CA CYS A 50 10.58 -1.09 -13.79
C CYS A 50 12.01 -1.14 -14.33
N GLN A 51 12.98 -0.62 -13.58
CA GLN A 51 14.39 -0.65 -14.00
C GLN A 51 14.94 -2.08 -14.06
N ILE A 52 14.60 -2.95 -13.10
CA ILE A 52 14.98 -4.37 -13.14
C ILE A 52 14.47 -5.04 -14.42
N ILE A 53 13.22 -4.79 -14.81
CA ILE A 53 12.64 -5.39 -16.02
C ILE A 53 13.31 -4.87 -17.28
N ILE A 54 13.65 -3.57 -17.35
CA ILE A 54 14.40 -2.99 -18.47
C ILE A 54 15.82 -3.54 -18.55
N ASP A 55 16.52 -3.69 -17.41
CA ASP A 55 17.90 -4.20 -17.38
C ASP A 55 17.99 -5.67 -17.82
N LEU A 56 16.92 -6.44 -17.63
CA LEU A 56 16.87 -7.87 -17.93
C LEU A 56 16.22 -8.20 -19.28
N ASP A 57 15.79 -7.19 -20.02
CA ASP A 57 15.19 -7.33 -21.34
C ASP A 57 16.23 -7.87 -22.35
N GLU A 58 15.87 -8.98 -23.00
CA GLU A 58 16.73 -9.66 -23.99
C GLU A 58 16.58 -9.08 -25.40
N VAL A 59 15.49 -8.33 -25.66
CA VAL A 59 15.19 -7.76 -26.99
C VAL A 59 15.85 -6.40 -27.17
N HIS A 60 15.76 -5.53 -26.15
CA HIS A 60 16.26 -4.15 -26.27
C HIS A 60 17.55 -3.92 -25.49
N GLY A 61 18.60 -3.55 -26.21
CA GLY A 61 19.82 -3.01 -25.61
C GLY A 61 20.71 -4.06 -24.95
N LYS A 62 21.34 -3.69 -23.83
CA LYS A 62 22.32 -4.53 -23.13
C LYS A 62 21.63 -5.33 -22.03
N VAL A 63 21.67 -6.65 -22.16
CA VAL A 63 21.17 -7.58 -21.15
C VAL A 63 22.12 -7.62 -19.96
N PHE A 64 21.62 -7.27 -18.78
CA PHE A 64 22.36 -7.39 -17.53
C PHE A 64 22.16 -8.77 -16.88
N THR A 65 23.13 -9.18 -16.06
CA THR A 65 22.91 -10.30 -15.13
C THR A 65 22.09 -9.84 -13.92
N TYR A 66 21.50 -10.79 -13.20
CA TYR A 66 20.71 -10.47 -12.00
C TYR A 66 21.57 -9.74 -10.95
N GLU A 67 22.84 -10.12 -10.82
CA GLU A 67 23.79 -9.48 -9.92
C GLU A 67 24.16 -8.06 -10.36
N GLN A 68 24.35 -7.86 -11.66
CA GLN A 68 24.66 -6.53 -12.20
C GLN A 68 23.50 -5.57 -12.02
N SER A 69 22.26 -6.00 -12.33
CA SER A 69 21.06 -5.18 -12.12
C SER A 69 20.81 -4.91 -10.63
N ALA A 70 21.00 -5.92 -9.77
CA ALA A 70 20.92 -5.74 -8.32
C ALA A 70 21.90 -4.68 -7.80
N LYS A 71 23.15 -4.72 -8.29
CA LYS A 71 24.21 -3.79 -7.89
C LYS A 71 23.99 -2.38 -8.44
N SER A 72 23.57 -2.23 -9.69
CA SER A 72 23.31 -0.92 -10.30
C SER A 72 22.14 -0.18 -9.64
N ILE A 73 21.09 -0.91 -9.26
CA ILE A 73 19.87 -0.35 -8.66
C ILE A 73 20.00 -0.22 -7.14
N GLY A 74 20.87 -1.02 -6.51
CA GLY A 74 21.06 -1.06 -5.06
C GLY A 74 19.96 -1.87 -4.35
N VAL A 75 19.61 -3.03 -4.89
CA VAL A 75 18.62 -3.97 -4.32
C VAL A 75 19.24 -5.35 -4.12
N CYS A 76 18.62 -6.18 -3.27
CA CYS A 76 19.06 -7.56 -3.10
C CYS A 76 18.63 -8.44 -4.29
N LEU A 77 19.37 -9.52 -4.54
CA LEU A 77 19.05 -10.51 -5.58
C LEU A 77 17.63 -11.08 -5.46
N ALA A 78 17.15 -11.28 -4.23
CA ALA A 78 15.78 -11.74 -3.99
C ALA A 78 14.72 -10.75 -4.52
N THR A 79 15.02 -9.45 -4.52
CA THR A 79 14.12 -8.44 -5.10
C THR A 79 14.06 -8.56 -6.61
N VAL A 80 15.20 -8.82 -7.25
CA VAL A 80 15.28 -9.07 -8.70
C VAL A 80 14.47 -10.30 -9.07
N THR A 81 14.71 -11.44 -8.43
CA THR A 81 14.01 -12.69 -8.73
C THR A 81 12.49 -12.57 -8.49
N ASN A 82 12.07 -11.94 -7.40
CA ASN A 82 10.65 -11.71 -7.11
C ASN A 82 10.00 -10.76 -8.11
N THR A 83 10.72 -9.73 -8.58
CA THR A 83 10.21 -8.79 -9.58
C THR A 83 10.02 -9.46 -10.92
N VAL A 84 10.99 -10.28 -11.36
CA VAL A 84 10.88 -11.08 -12.57
C VAL A 84 9.67 -12.00 -12.47
N LYS A 85 9.57 -12.80 -11.40
CA LYS A 85 8.41 -13.68 -11.18
C LYS A 85 7.08 -12.90 -11.22
N LYS A 86 7.04 -11.73 -10.59
CA LYS A 86 5.85 -10.87 -10.57
C LYS A 86 5.45 -10.36 -11.96
N TYR A 87 6.43 -10.01 -12.80
CA TYR A 87 6.20 -9.65 -14.19
C TYR A 87 5.63 -10.81 -14.99
N PHE A 88 6.17 -12.01 -14.83
CA PHE A 88 5.66 -13.20 -15.52
C PHE A 88 4.24 -13.58 -15.14
N GLU A 89 3.88 -13.43 -13.86
CA GLU A 89 2.55 -13.82 -13.37
C GLU A 89 1.47 -12.77 -13.63
N GLY A 90 1.82 -11.49 -13.78
CA GLY A 90 0.83 -10.41 -13.84
C GLY A 90 1.17 -9.26 -14.81
N GLY A 91 2.15 -9.47 -15.69
CA GLY A 91 2.55 -8.51 -16.71
C GLY A 91 3.05 -7.17 -16.17
N ILE A 92 2.87 -6.14 -16.98
CA ILE A 92 3.31 -4.77 -16.69
C ILE A 92 2.57 -4.15 -15.53
N ASP A 93 1.27 -4.38 -15.43
CA ASP A 93 0.44 -3.80 -14.37
C ASP A 93 0.92 -4.28 -13.00
N ALA A 94 1.36 -5.54 -12.90
CA ALA A 94 1.91 -6.07 -11.66
C ALA A 94 3.23 -5.37 -11.24
N VAL A 95 4.01 -4.87 -12.19
CA VAL A 95 5.29 -4.19 -11.91
C VAL A 95 5.08 -2.69 -11.66
N THR A 96 4.15 -2.08 -12.40
CA THR A 96 3.86 -0.64 -12.37
C THR A 96 2.92 -0.23 -11.25
N GLU A 97 2.08 -1.13 -10.75
CA GLU A 97 1.11 -0.83 -9.70
C GLU A 97 1.35 -1.56 -8.37
N PHE A 98 0.82 -0.97 -7.30
CA PHE A 98 0.66 -1.64 -6.03
C PHE A 98 -0.74 -2.24 -5.95
N LYS A 99 -0.82 -3.57 -5.92
CA LYS A 99 -2.03 -4.28 -5.48
C LYS A 99 -2.20 -4.08 -3.97
N ARG A 100 -2.68 -2.90 -3.57
CA ARG A 100 -2.94 -2.57 -2.17
C ARG A 100 -4.12 -3.43 -1.70
N ASN A 101 -3.94 -4.10 -0.57
CA ASN A 101 -5.06 -4.78 0.06
C ASN A 101 -6.10 -3.74 0.48
N VAL A 102 -7.37 -3.97 0.12
CA VAL A 102 -8.52 -3.12 0.47
C VAL A 102 -8.67 -2.92 1.97
N ASN A 103 -8.22 -3.90 2.76
CA ASN A 103 -8.26 -3.87 4.22
C ASN A 103 -7.00 -3.27 4.86
N SER A 104 -5.98 -2.90 4.08
CA SER A 104 -4.76 -2.30 4.65
C SER A 104 -4.99 -0.83 5.04
N ASP A 105 -4.29 -0.36 6.08
CA ASP A 105 -4.36 1.06 6.47
C ASP A 105 -3.83 2.02 5.40
N ASN A 106 -3.04 1.51 4.44
CA ASN A 106 -2.56 2.26 3.28
C ASN A 106 -3.50 2.18 2.07
N ALA A 107 -4.66 1.54 2.20
CA ALA A 107 -5.68 1.52 1.15
C ALA A 107 -6.19 2.93 0.85
N ARG A 108 -6.70 3.13 -0.37
CA ARG A 108 -7.41 4.38 -0.69
C ARG A 108 -8.61 4.49 0.24
N ARG A 109 -8.71 5.61 0.97
CA ARG A 109 -9.87 5.88 1.83
C ARG A 109 -11.10 6.01 0.94
N VAL A 110 -12.16 5.29 1.31
CA VAL A 110 -13.48 5.39 0.66
C VAL A 110 -14.09 6.76 0.90
N LEU A 111 -13.81 7.35 2.07
CA LEU A 111 -14.30 8.66 2.45
C LEU A 111 -13.28 9.73 2.06
N ASP A 112 -13.68 10.67 1.19
CA ASP A 112 -12.91 11.85 0.84
C ASP A 112 -13.15 12.98 1.85
N GLY A 113 -12.35 14.06 1.77
CA GLY A 113 -12.48 15.19 2.69
C GLY A 113 -13.83 15.91 2.60
N ARG A 114 -14.47 15.91 1.42
CA ARG A 114 -15.80 16.52 1.25
C ARG A 114 -16.90 15.68 1.86
N ALA A 115 -16.87 14.36 1.70
CA ALA A 115 -17.80 13.46 2.37
C ALA A 115 -17.59 13.49 3.89
N GLU A 116 -16.34 13.58 4.39
CA GLU A 116 -16.04 13.82 5.81
C GLU A 116 -16.78 15.09 6.30
N ALA A 117 -16.67 16.21 5.58
CA ALA A 117 -17.31 17.47 5.94
C ALA A 117 -18.85 17.38 5.95
N ARG A 118 -19.45 16.75 4.93
CA ARG A 118 -20.91 16.54 4.88
C ARG A 118 -21.43 15.68 6.04
N ILE A 119 -20.67 14.67 6.45
CA ILE A 119 -21.04 13.85 7.62
C ILE A 119 -20.99 14.68 8.90
N ILE A 120 -19.98 15.54 9.04
CA ILE A 120 -19.85 16.43 10.22
C ILE A 120 -21.01 17.43 10.24
N GLU A 121 -21.31 18.07 9.10
CA GLU A 121 -22.45 18.98 8.96
C GLU A 121 -23.77 18.30 9.37
N LEU A 122 -24.02 17.09 8.86
CA LEU A 122 -25.19 16.30 9.23
C LEU A 122 -25.24 16.04 10.74
N ALA A 123 -24.11 15.70 11.35
CA ALA A 123 -24.03 15.39 12.78
C ALA A 123 -24.15 16.64 13.67
N CYS A 124 -23.78 17.83 13.18
CA CYS A 124 -24.02 19.10 13.85
C CYS A 124 -25.49 19.56 13.76
N GLY A 125 -26.28 18.99 12.84
CA GLY A 125 -27.68 19.34 12.62
C GLY A 125 -28.63 18.75 13.68
N PRO A 126 -29.92 19.13 13.61
CA PRO A 126 -30.94 18.61 14.52
C PRO A 126 -31.06 17.08 14.37
N VAL A 127 -31.24 16.41 15.51
CA VAL A 127 -31.41 14.97 15.55
C VAL A 127 -32.76 14.62 14.89
N PRO A 128 -32.82 13.61 14.01
CA PRO A 128 -34.07 13.16 13.39
C PRO A 128 -35.11 12.75 14.44
N GLU A 129 -36.37 12.93 14.09
CA GLU A 129 -37.51 12.63 14.95
C GLU A 129 -37.47 11.17 15.45
N GLY A 130 -37.83 10.96 16.73
CA GLY A 130 -37.76 9.65 17.39
C GLY A 130 -36.38 9.27 17.96
N HIS A 131 -35.37 10.14 17.83
CA HIS A 131 -34.06 9.93 18.44
C HIS A 131 -33.65 11.08 19.37
N SER A 132 -33.02 10.74 20.50
CA SER A 132 -32.53 11.74 21.47
C SER A 132 -31.14 12.29 21.13
N ARG A 133 -30.35 11.56 20.34
CA ARG A 133 -29.00 11.97 19.90
C ARG A 133 -28.59 11.29 18.61
N TRP A 134 -27.59 11.87 17.93
CA TRP A 134 -26.89 11.19 16.86
C TRP A 134 -26.13 9.96 17.39
N THR A 135 -26.38 8.81 16.77
CA THR A 135 -25.56 7.60 16.95
C THR A 135 -24.83 7.30 15.65
N ILE A 136 -23.70 6.59 15.72
CA ILE A 136 -22.94 6.22 14.51
C ILE A 136 -23.81 5.37 13.56
N ARG A 137 -24.73 4.56 14.10
CA ARG A 137 -25.65 3.76 13.29
C ARG A 137 -26.65 4.64 12.54
N LEU A 138 -27.21 5.65 13.23
CA LEU A 138 -28.13 6.62 12.64
C LEU A 138 -27.44 7.51 11.60
N LEU A 139 -26.21 7.95 11.87
CA LEU A 139 -25.39 8.68 10.89
C LEU A 139 -25.05 7.82 9.67
N ALA A 140 -24.74 6.54 9.85
CA ALA A 140 -24.50 5.62 8.74
C ALA A 140 -25.74 5.41 7.86
N GLU A 141 -26.93 5.42 8.46
CA GLU A 141 -28.19 5.30 7.73
C GLU A 141 -28.52 6.57 6.95
N LYS A 142 -28.45 7.74 7.61
CA LYS A 142 -28.76 9.02 6.99
C LYS A 142 -27.71 9.46 5.96
N SER A 143 -26.44 9.13 6.18
CA SER A 143 -25.37 9.46 5.21
C SER A 143 -25.51 8.74 3.87
N LYS A 144 -26.19 7.58 3.80
CA LYS A 144 -26.50 6.92 2.51
C LYS A 144 -27.38 7.78 1.59
N ILE A 145 -28.18 8.68 2.17
CA ILE A 145 -29.08 9.56 1.43
C ILE A 145 -28.32 10.82 0.97
N VAL A 146 -27.32 11.23 1.74
CA VAL A 146 -26.58 12.50 1.54
C VAL A 146 -25.30 12.30 0.70
N LEU A 147 -24.76 11.09 0.66
CA LEU A 147 -23.53 10.74 -0.04
C LEU A 147 -23.81 9.79 -1.20
N ASP A 148 -23.16 10.03 -2.34
CA ASP A 148 -23.26 9.18 -3.53
C ASP A 148 -22.57 7.80 -3.36
N THR A 149 -21.78 7.62 -2.29
CA THR A 149 -21.03 6.39 -2.02
C THR A 149 -21.44 5.80 -0.67
N PRO A 150 -21.73 4.49 -0.58
CA PRO A 150 -22.04 3.85 0.68
C PRO A 150 -20.81 3.84 1.60
N VAL A 151 -20.94 4.42 2.78
CA VAL A 151 -19.88 4.50 3.80
C VAL A 151 -20.19 3.53 4.94
N SER A 152 -19.19 2.76 5.37
CA SER A 152 -19.36 1.87 6.51
C SER A 152 -19.39 2.62 7.84
N ARG A 153 -20.06 2.05 8.85
CA ARG A 153 -20.13 2.60 10.21
C ARG A 153 -18.73 2.93 10.79
N GLU A 154 -17.75 2.07 10.54
CA GLU A 154 -16.38 2.26 11.05
C GLU A 154 -15.60 3.34 10.30
N ALA A 155 -15.89 3.57 9.01
CA ALA A 155 -15.32 4.71 8.29
C ALA A 155 -15.83 6.04 8.86
N ILE A 156 -17.13 6.11 9.20
CA ILE A 156 -17.72 7.28 9.89
C ILE A 156 -17.09 7.48 11.27
N ARG A 157 -16.98 6.41 12.07
CA ARG A 157 -16.32 6.49 13.39
C ARG A 157 -14.89 7.03 13.28
N ARG A 158 -14.08 6.49 12.35
CA ARG A 158 -12.70 6.94 12.12
C ARG A 158 -12.64 8.41 11.71
N ALA A 159 -13.56 8.86 10.84
CA ALA A 159 -13.65 10.24 10.39
C ALA A 159 -13.99 11.21 11.53
N LEU A 160 -15.00 10.89 12.33
CA LEU A 160 -15.38 11.71 13.48
C LEU A 160 -14.27 11.77 14.54
N LYS A 161 -13.65 10.62 14.85
CA LYS A 161 -12.53 10.55 15.79
C LYS A 161 -11.33 11.39 15.34
N LYS A 162 -10.98 11.36 14.05
CA LYS A 162 -9.88 12.17 13.48
C LYS A 162 -10.12 13.67 13.65
N THR A 163 -11.38 14.10 13.67
CA THR A 163 -11.78 15.51 13.78
C THR A 163 -12.08 15.90 15.23
N ASN A 164 -11.76 15.04 16.21
CA ASN A 164 -12.12 15.19 17.63
C ASN A 164 -13.63 15.43 17.86
N PHE A 165 -14.46 14.98 16.94
CA PHE A 165 -15.89 15.21 16.97
C PHE A 165 -16.58 14.03 17.68
N ASP A 166 -16.61 14.11 19.01
CA ASP A 166 -17.11 13.06 19.90
C ASP A 166 -18.59 13.26 20.30
N LEU A 167 -19.49 13.60 19.37
CA LEU A 167 -20.94 13.71 19.67
C LEU A 167 -21.58 12.38 20.09
N THR A 168 -20.89 11.25 19.89
CA THR A 168 -21.41 9.92 20.22
C THR A 168 -20.96 9.42 21.61
N LYS A 169 -20.13 10.18 22.33
CA LYS A 169 -19.79 9.83 23.71
C LYS A 169 -21.01 10.12 24.58
N THR A 170 -21.49 9.11 25.28
CA THR A 170 -22.35 9.33 26.45
C THR A 170 -21.53 10.17 27.42
N THR A 171 -21.98 11.38 27.76
CA THR A 171 -21.51 12.06 28.97
C THR A 171 -22.02 11.24 30.14
N THR A 172 -21.34 10.14 30.46
CA THR A 172 -21.53 9.45 31.74
C THR A 172 -20.85 10.32 32.79
N GLY A 173 -21.44 11.48 33.04
CA GLY A 173 -21.07 12.37 34.12
C GLY A 173 -21.48 11.71 35.44
N ALA A 174 -20.64 10.81 35.92
CA ALA A 174 -20.70 10.29 37.27
C ALA A 174 -19.26 10.24 37.80
N SER A 175 -18.72 11.41 38.15
CA SER A 175 -17.67 11.48 39.15
C SER A 175 -18.38 11.49 40.51
N PRO A 176 -18.07 10.58 41.45
CA PRO A 176 -18.58 10.69 42.81
C PRO A 176 -18.23 12.09 43.35
N GLN A 177 -19.19 12.80 43.95
CA GLN A 177 -18.86 13.97 44.74
C GLN A 177 -17.97 13.51 45.89
N LYS A 178 -16.76 14.05 45.95
CA LYS A 178 -15.83 13.81 47.05
C LYS A 178 -16.43 14.48 48.28
N MET A 179 -17.10 13.72 49.14
CA MET A 179 -17.48 14.23 50.46
C MET A 179 -16.18 14.58 51.20
N MET A 180 -16.01 15.86 51.50
CA MET A 180 -14.96 16.29 52.42
C MET A 180 -15.38 15.86 53.83
N PRO A 181 -14.48 15.28 54.64
CA PRO A 181 -14.77 15.04 56.05
C PRO A 181 -15.07 16.38 56.73
N ASN A 182 -16.16 16.43 57.49
CA ASN A 182 -16.46 17.58 58.35
C ASN A 182 -15.34 17.73 59.37
N LEU A 183 -14.89 18.98 59.57
CA LEU A 183 -13.87 19.36 60.56
C LEU A 183 -14.43 19.24 61.98
#